data_AF-A0A5J5E2I0-F1
#
_entry.id   AF-A0A5J5E2I0-F1
#
_cell.length_a   1.000
_cell.length_b   1.000
_cell.length_c   1.000
_cell.angle_alpha   90.00
_cell.angle_beta   90.00
_cell.angle_gamma   90.00
#
_symmetry.space_group_name_H-M   'P 1'
#
loop_
_entity.id
_entity.type
_entity.pdbx_description
1 polymer ?
#
loop_
_entity_poly.entity_id
_entity_poly.type
_entity_poly.pdbx_seq_one_letter_code
_entity_poly.pdbx_strand_id
1 'polypeptide(L)' 'MKGNLSYLPAEREITSVDDIYREEPANDPYMVTSIKIRTSLRNRIKAAAGIKGIRMQDLVAQALAEYLDRHE' A
#
# COMPACT_ATOMS: atom_id res chain seq x y z
N MET A 1 -32.00 7.98 -0.43
CA MET A 1 -31.58 9.21 -1.12
C MET A 1 -30.08 9.14 -1.33
N LYS A 2 -29.63 9.18 -2.59
CA LYS A 2 -28.21 9.06 -2.98
C LYS A 2 -27.48 10.37 -2.69
N GLY A 3 -26.38 10.32 -1.96
CA GLY A 3 -25.51 11.48 -1.76
C GLY A 3 -24.76 11.81 -3.05
N ASN A 4 -24.95 13.03 -3.55
CA ASN A 4 -24.16 13.59 -4.64
C ASN A 4 -22.73 13.85 -4.15
N LEU A 5 -21.76 13.07 -4.63
CA LEU A 5 -20.35 13.46 -4.61
C LEU A 5 -20.18 14.54 -5.69
N SER A 6 -20.11 15.81 -5.27
CA SER A 6 -19.74 16.91 -6.15
C SER A 6 -18.26 16.78 -6.50
N TYR A 7 -17.97 16.19 -7.66
CA TYR A 7 -16.65 16.23 -8.29
C TYR A 7 -16.43 17.69 -8.73
N LEU A 8 -15.73 18.48 -7.92
CA LEU A 8 -15.18 19.75 -8.37
C LEU A 8 -13.83 19.43 -9.02
N PRO A 9 -13.70 19.53 -10.36
CA PRO A 9 -12.41 19.34 -10.99
C PRO A 9 -11.49 20.45 -10.48
N ALA A 10 -10.34 20.09 -9.91
CA ALA A 10 -9.28 21.05 -9.68
C ALA A 10 -8.90 21.62 -11.05
N GLU A 11 -9.08 22.92 -11.24
CA GLU A 11 -8.68 23.61 -12.46
C GLU A 11 -7.15 23.45 -12.61
N ARG A 12 -6.72 22.53 -13.47
CA ARG A 12 -5.31 22.26 -13.74
C ARG A 12 -4.86 23.19 -14.86
N GLU A 13 -3.84 23.98 -14.61
CA GLU A 13 -3.20 24.80 -15.63
C GLU A 13 -2.38 23.88 -16.55
N ILE A 14 -2.80 23.75 -17.82
CA ILE A 14 -2.16 22.89 -18.82
C ILE A 14 -1.20 23.76 -19.61
N THR A 15 0.10 23.56 -19.42
CA THR A 15 1.15 24.35 -20.10
C THR A 15 1.65 23.71 -21.40
N SER A 16 1.42 22.40 -21.60
CA SER A 16 1.82 21.67 -22.81
C SER A 16 0.88 20.50 -23.13
N VAL A 17 0.89 20.03 -24.38
CA VAL A 17 0.10 18.87 -24.83
C VAL A 17 0.49 17.57 -24.09
N ASP A 18 1.75 17.46 -23.66
CA ASP A 18 2.24 16.31 -22.90
C ASP A 18 1.65 16.24 -21.47
N ASP A 19 1.16 17.37 -20.93
CA ASP A 19 0.53 17.43 -19.60
C ASP A 19 -0.87 16.79 -19.59
N ILE A 20 -1.49 16.63 -20.77
CA ILE A 20 -2.80 15.97 -20.95
C ILE A 20 -2.67 14.46 -20.69
N TYR A 21 -1.51 13.88 -20.99
CA TYR A 21 -1.27 12.43 -20.90
C TYR A 21 -0.40 12.01 -19.71
N ARG A 22 0.15 12.96 -18.95
CA ARG A 22 0.80 12.68 -17.66
C ARG A 22 -0.27 12.46 -16.58
N GLU A 23 -0.62 11.20 -16.36
CA GLU A 23 -0.97 10.73 -15.02
C GLU A 23 0.25 10.99 -14.14
N GLU A 24 0.23 12.08 -13.37
CA GLU A 24 1.07 12.13 -12.17
C GLU A 24 0.73 10.87 -11.37
N PRO A 25 1.71 10.02 -11.02
CA PRO A 25 1.40 8.92 -10.12
C PRO A 25 0.85 9.58 -8.86
N ALA A 26 -0.45 9.38 -8.61
CA ALA A 26 -1.03 9.68 -7.31
C ALA A 26 -0.07 9.05 -6.32
N ASN A 27 0.52 9.88 -5.45
CA ASN A 27 1.59 9.50 -4.54
C ASN A 27 1.05 8.41 -3.59
N ASP A 28 1.06 7.16 -4.04
CA ASP A 28 0.66 6.03 -3.25
C ASP A 28 1.78 5.82 -2.24
N PRO A 29 1.53 6.01 -0.92
CA PRO A 29 2.56 5.79 0.09
C PRO A 29 3.01 4.33 0.16
N TYR A 30 2.34 3.41 -0.53
CA TYR A 30 2.68 2.00 -0.58
C TYR A 30 3.63 1.67 -1.73
N MET A 31 4.78 1.07 -1.40
CA MET A 31 5.72 0.53 -2.37
C MET A 31 5.67 -1.00 -2.39
N VAL A 32 5.50 -1.61 -3.56
CA VAL A 32 5.58 -3.06 -3.72
C VAL A 32 7.03 -3.52 -3.56
N THR A 33 7.28 -4.38 -2.56
CA THR A 33 8.59 -4.97 -2.33
C THR A 33 8.54 -6.48 -2.51
N SER A 34 9.43 -7.01 -3.35
CA SER A 34 9.59 -8.46 -3.53
C SER A 34 10.68 -8.99 -2.59
N ILE A 35 10.32 -9.89 -1.68
CA ILE A 35 11.26 -10.57 -0.77
C ILE A 35 11.30 -12.07 -1.04
N LYS A 36 12.51 -12.65 -1.05
CA LYS A 36 12.68 -14.10 -1.08
C LYS A 36 12.73 -14.62 0.36
N ILE A 37 11.75 -15.45 0.72
CA ILE A 37 11.70 -16.11 2.04
C ILE A 37 11.57 -17.62 1.88
N ARG A 38 11.98 -18.38 2.90
CA ARG A 38 11.78 -19.83 2.93
C ARG A 38 10.29 -20.17 2.92
N THR A 39 9.91 -21.20 2.17
CA THR A 39 8.51 -21.67 2.09
C THR A 39 7.91 -22.01 3.46
N SER A 40 8.71 -22.59 4.35
CA SER A 40 8.29 -22.89 5.73
C SER A 40 7.91 -21.63 6.52
N LEU A 41 8.68 -20.55 6.37
CA LEU A 41 8.38 -19.27 7.01
C LEU A 41 7.11 -18.65 6.42
N ARG A 42 6.96 -18.64 5.09
CA ARG A 42 5.74 -18.17 4.42
C ARG A 42 4.49 -18.87 4.96
N ASN A 43 4.54 -20.19 5.11
CA ASN A 43 3.40 -20.97 5.62
C ASN A 43 3.07 -20.62 7.07
N ARG A 44 4.09 -20.41 7.91
CA ARG A 44 3.89 -19.96 9.30
C ARG A 44 3.26 -18.57 9.37
N ILE A 45 3.72 -17.63 8.55
CA ILE A 45 3.13 -16.28 8.46
C ILE A 45 1.66 -16.38 8.02
N LYS A 46 1.36 -17.21 7.01
CA LYS A 46 -0.01 -17.43 6.55
C LYS A 46 -0.92 -17.96 7.65
N ALA A 47 -0.46 -18.99 8.38
CA ALA A 47 -1.21 -19.57 9.49
C ALA A 47 -1.44 -18.56 10.61
N ALA A 48 -0.39 -17.83 11.02
CA ALA A 48 -0.48 -16.81 12.06
C ALA A 48 -1.43 -15.66 11.69
N ALA A 49 -1.38 -15.21 10.43
CA ALA A 49 -2.29 -14.19 9.91
C ALA A 49 -3.74 -14.68 9.94
N GLY A 50 -3.98 -15.94 9.55
CA GLY A 50 -5.30 -16.58 9.62
C GLY A 50 -5.85 -16.68 11.04
N ILE A 51 -5.01 -17.05 12.02
CA ILE A 51 -5.41 -17.12 13.44
C ILE A 51 -5.77 -15.73 13.99
N LYS A 52 -5.02 -14.69 13.58
CA LYS A 52 -5.25 -13.30 14.01
C LYS A 52 -6.37 -12.60 13.24
N GLY A 53 -6.88 -13.18 12.16
CA GLY A 53 -7.90 -12.57 11.30
C GLY A 53 -7.42 -11.35 10.51
N ILE A 54 -6.11 -11.23 10.25
CA ILE A 54 -5.52 -10.09 9.52
C ILE A 54 -4.90 -10.54 8.20
N ARG A 55 -4.59 -9.59 7.30
CA ARG A 55 -3.89 -9.93 6.06
C ARG A 55 -2.44 -10.30 6.36
N MET A 56 -1.87 -11.18 5.53
CA MET A 56 -0.45 -11.53 5.65
C MET A 56 0.45 -10.31 5.52
N GLN A 57 0.09 -9.35 4.67
CA GLN A 57 0.84 -8.10 4.47
C GLN A 57 0.90 -7.28 5.76
N ASP A 58 -0.25 -7.12 6.43
CA ASP A 58 -0.34 -6.37 7.70
C ASP A 58 0.51 -7.04 8.79
N LEU A 59 0.47 -8.37 8.87
CA LEU A 59 1.30 -9.11 9.84
C LEU A 59 2.80 -8.94 9.57
N VAL A 60 3.21 -8.95 8.29
CA VAL A 60 4.62 -8.72 7.92
C VAL A 60 5.04 -7.29 8.23
N ALA A 61 4.20 -6.29 7.94
CA ALA A 61 4.46 -4.90 8.26
C ALA A 61 4.62 -4.68 9.77
N GLN A 62 3.72 -5.24 10.58
CA GLN A 62 3.80 -5.20 12.05
C GLN A 62 5.10 -5.81 12.56
N ALA A 63 5.45 -7.01 12.07
CA ALA A 63 6.68 -7.69 12.49
C ALA A 63 7.96 -6.94 12.12
N LEU A 64 7.96 -6.24 10.97
CA LEU A 64 9.08 -5.39 10.56
C LEU A 64 9.18 -4.14 11.41
N ALA A 65 8.05 -3.47 11.70
CA ALA A 65 8.02 -2.31 12.60
C ALA A 65 8.55 -2.68 13.99
N GLU A 66 8.02 -3.74 14.60
CA GLU A 66 8.49 -4.25 15.90
C GLU A 66 9.98 -4.65 15.90
N TYR A 67 10.51 -5.09 14.76
CA TYR A 67 11.93 -5.43 14.63
C TYR A 67 12.79 -4.17 14.63
N LEU A 68 12.40 -3.16 13.84
CA LEU A 68 13.09 -1.87 13.76
C LEU A 68 13.05 -1.14 15.10
N ASP A 69 11.87 -1.05 15.73
CA ASP A 69 11.69 -0.39 17.05
C ASP A 69 12.57 -1.02 18.16
N ARG A 70 12.95 -2.29 18.02
CA ARG A 70 13.82 -2.99 18.98
C ARG A 70 15.31 -2.78 18.72
N HIS A 71 15.67 -2.28 17.53
CA HIS A 71 17.05 -2.17 17.06
C HIS A 71 17.45 -0.72 16.77
N GLU A 72 16.55 0.24 17.01
CA GLU A 72 16.83 1.66 17.25
C GLU A 72 17.14 1.92 18.73
#